data_AF-A0AA39RFE5-F1
#
_entry.id   AF-A0AA39RFE5-F1
#
_cell.length_a   1.000
_cell.length_b   1.000
_cell.length_c   1.000
_cell.angle_alpha   90.00
_cell.angle_beta   90.00
_cell.angle_gamma   90.00
#
_symmetry.space_group_name_H-M   'P 1'
#
loop_
_entity.id
_entity.type
_entity.pdbx_description
1 polymer ?
#
loop_
_entity_poly.entity_id
_entity_poly.type
_entity_poly.pdbx_seq_one_letter_code
_entity_poly.pdbx_strand_id
1 'polypeptide(L)'
;MSKLGRPTLTPNDWHVAKIFIQLLKVFYDSTVTLSGVYYPTSSLIIHHIVEMSELLNNYKEDEILGPAIVAMETKFEKYWYEIPFLYALGVIIDPRVKLSGLETLLDYLRENLSVDYSAQVTDIRTKLFDVFSTYERRYGGVDVQLKQIIARCV
;
A
#
# COMPACT_ATOMS: atom_id res chain seq x y z
N MET A 1 37.81 -42.84 -5.74
CA MET A 1 38.40 -41.50 -5.60
C MET A 1 37.29 -40.51 -5.31
N SER A 2 37.20 -40.07 -4.06
CA SER A 2 36.16 -39.20 -3.51
C SER A 2 36.35 -37.74 -3.95
N LYS A 3 35.44 -37.22 -4.77
CA LYS A 3 35.19 -35.77 -4.85
C LYS A 3 33.83 -35.46 -4.25
N LEU A 4 33.76 -35.51 -2.92
CA LEU A 4 32.69 -34.84 -2.17
C LEU A 4 33.07 -33.35 -2.09
N GLY A 5 33.00 -32.64 -3.22
CA GLY A 5 33.13 -31.19 -3.26
C GLY A 5 31.78 -30.58 -2.89
N ARG A 6 31.73 -29.77 -1.84
CA ARG A 6 30.52 -29.04 -1.44
C ARG A 6 29.95 -28.26 -2.64
N PRO A 7 28.63 -28.14 -2.80
CA PRO A 7 28.09 -27.18 -3.77
C PRO A 7 28.53 -25.78 -3.34
N THR A 8 29.48 -25.20 -4.07
CA THR A 8 29.86 -23.80 -3.92
C THR A 8 28.77 -22.94 -4.55
N LEU A 9 28.22 -22.00 -3.78
CA LEU A 9 27.24 -21.02 -4.26
C LEU A 9 27.77 -20.33 -5.52
N THR A 10 26.96 -20.35 -6.56
CA THR A 10 27.23 -19.68 -7.83
C THR A 10 26.93 -18.18 -7.72
N PRO A 11 27.45 -17.34 -8.64
CA PRO A 11 27.07 -15.92 -8.69
C PRO A 11 25.55 -15.71 -8.81
N ASN A 12 24.86 -16.59 -9.53
CA ASN A 12 23.40 -16.54 -9.67
C ASN A 12 22.69 -16.83 -8.34
N ASP A 13 23.21 -17.76 -7.53
CA ASP A 13 22.63 -18.04 -6.21
C ASP A 13 22.72 -16.81 -5.29
N TRP A 14 23.84 -16.09 -5.35
CA TRP A 14 24.01 -14.84 -4.59
C TRP A 14 23.12 -13.70 -5.10
N HIS A 15 22.93 -13.61 -6.42
CA HIS A 15 22.01 -12.67 -7.05
C HIS A 15 20.57 -12.89 -6.58
N VAL A 16 20.09 -14.13 -6.70
CA VAL A 16 18.76 -14.54 -6.23
C VAL A 16 18.60 -14.28 -4.74
N ALA A 17 19.59 -14.67 -3.92
CA ALA A 17 19.55 -14.45 -2.48
C ALA A 17 19.43 -12.96 -2.12
N LYS A 18 20.13 -12.08 -2.83
CA LYS A 18 20.09 -10.64 -2.60
C LYS A 18 18.70 -10.06 -2.87
N ILE A 19 18.12 -10.37 -4.03
CA ILE A 19 16.77 -9.90 -4.40
C ILE A 19 15.73 -10.47 -3.41
N PHE A 20 15.85 -11.75 -3.07
CA PHE A 20 14.92 -12.41 -2.17
C PHE A 20 14.95 -11.80 -0.75
N ILE A 21 16.15 -11.47 -0.23
CA ILE A 21 16.29 -10.77 1.05
C ILE A 21 15.67 -9.37 0.99
N GLN A 22 15.86 -8.64 -0.12
CA GLN A 22 15.26 -7.31 -0.30
C GLN A 22 13.72 -7.39 -0.31
N LEU A 23 13.16 -8.35 -1.05
CA LEU A 23 11.73 -8.67 -1.04
C LEU A 23 11.24 -8.93 0.38
N LEU A 24 11.77 -9.96 1.03
CA LEU A 24 11.31 -10.37 2.35
C LEU A 24 11.43 -9.27 3.41
N LYS A 25 12.47 -8.42 3.32
CA LYS A 25 12.67 -7.32 4.25
C LYS A 25 11.51 -6.33 4.23
N VAL A 26 11.04 -5.91 3.05
CA VAL A 26 9.92 -4.97 2.95
C VAL A 26 8.62 -5.57 3.46
N PHE A 27 8.33 -6.84 3.13
CA PHE A 27 7.16 -7.54 3.67
C PHE A 27 7.22 -7.68 5.20
N TYR A 28 8.40 -7.97 5.73
CA TYR A 28 8.62 -8.08 7.18
C TYR A 28 8.43 -6.71 7.86
N ASP A 29 9.10 -5.67 7.38
CA ASP A 29 9.03 -4.32 7.96
C ASP A 29 7.58 -3.77 7.89
N SER A 30 6.86 -4.04 6.79
CA SER A 30 5.43 -3.74 6.65
C SER A 30 4.58 -4.50 7.66
N THR A 31 4.80 -5.80 7.82
CA THR A 31 4.03 -6.63 8.76
C THR A 31 4.24 -6.21 10.20
N VAL A 32 5.49 -5.94 10.59
CA VAL A 32 5.83 -5.45 11.94
C VAL A 32 5.15 -4.12 12.22
N THR A 33 5.18 -3.19 11.26
CA THR A 33 4.55 -1.88 11.40
C THR A 33 3.02 -1.99 11.47
N LEU A 34 2.41 -2.80 10.62
CA LEU A 34 0.96 -2.98 10.60
C LEU A 34 0.43 -3.83 11.77
N SER A 35 1.30 -4.57 12.45
CA SER A 35 0.97 -5.31 13.68
C SER A 35 1.09 -4.46 14.95
N GLY A 36 1.44 -3.18 14.83
CA GLY A 36 1.50 -2.25 15.95
C GLY A 36 0.13 -2.06 16.63
N VAL A 37 0.12 -1.99 17.96
CA VAL A 37 -1.11 -1.77 18.75
C VAL A 37 -1.17 -0.41 19.43
N TYR A 38 -0.06 0.34 19.42
CA TYR A 38 0.10 1.60 20.16
C TYR A 38 -0.02 2.86 19.28
N TYR A 39 -0.32 2.69 17.99
CA TYR A 39 -0.49 3.77 17.03
C TYR A 39 -1.53 3.36 15.97
N PRO A 40 -2.15 4.32 15.27
CA PRO A 40 -3.06 4.00 14.18
C PRO A 40 -2.29 3.34 13.03
N THR A 41 -2.56 2.06 12.79
CA THR A 41 -1.98 1.30 11.67
C THR A 41 -2.76 1.54 10.38
N SER A 42 -4.04 1.88 10.47
CA SER A 42 -4.92 2.12 9.33
C SER A 42 -4.49 3.28 8.44
N SER A 43 -3.84 4.31 8.99
CA SER A 43 -3.32 5.42 8.18
C SER A 43 -2.02 5.09 7.44
N LEU A 44 -1.34 3.99 7.81
CA LEU A 44 -0.07 3.58 7.20
C LEU A 44 -0.23 2.49 6.15
N ILE A 45 -1.39 1.82 6.09
CA ILE A 45 -1.55 0.60 5.30
C ILE A 45 -1.33 0.83 3.80
N ILE A 46 -1.84 1.92 3.23
CA ILE A 46 -1.68 2.21 1.79
C ILE A 46 -0.23 2.56 1.47
N HIS A 47 0.50 3.20 2.38
CA HIS A 47 1.93 3.45 2.20
C HIS A 47 2.73 2.15 2.06
N HIS A 48 2.45 1.16 2.90
CA HIS A 48 3.12 -0.15 2.81
C HIS A 48 2.68 -0.95 1.57
N ILE A 49 1.43 -0.84 1.15
CA ILE A 49 0.96 -1.45 -0.11
C ILE A 49 1.74 -0.84 -1.30
N VAL A 50 1.93 0.48 -1.33
CA VAL A 50 2.72 1.15 -2.36
C VAL A 50 4.16 0.65 -2.34
N GLU A 51 4.81 0.61 -1.18
CA GLU A 51 6.20 0.14 -1.03
C GLU A 51 6.38 -1.31 -1.50
N MET A 52 5.45 -2.20 -1.15
CA MET A 52 5.45 -3.58 -1.65
C MET A 52 5.25 -3.65 -3.17
N SER A 53 4.34 -2.83 -3.73
CA SER A 53 4.09 -2.79 -5.17
C SER A 53 5.29 -2.28 -5.97
N GLU A 54 6.00 -1.27 -5.46
CA GLU A 54 7.20 -0.72 -6.08
C GLU A 54 8.30 -1.78 -6.15
N LEU A 55 8.46 -2.54 -5.07
CA LEU A 55 9.44 -3.61 -5.00
C LEU A 55 9.15 -4.75 -5.99
N LEU A 56 7.89 -5.15 -6.13
CA LEU A 56 7.49 -6.14 -7.12
C LEU A 56 7.75 -5.62 -8.55
N ASN A 57 7.34 -4.38 -8.81
CA ASN A 57 7.54 -3.72 -10.11
C ASN A 57 9.03 -3.63 -10.49
N ASN A 58 9.91 -3.34 -9.53
CA ASN A 58 11.36 -3.21 -9.76
C ASN A 58 12.05 -4.52 -10.15
N TYR A 59 11.51 -5.67 -9.75
CA TYR A 59 12.16 -6.97 -9.95
C TYR A 59 11.38 -7.93 -10.86
N LYS A 60 10.19 -7.55 -11.36
CA LYS A 60 9.38 -8.41 -12.23
C LYS A 60 10.06 -8.79 -13.55
N GLU A 61 11.01 -7.97 -14.00
CA GLU A 61 11.80 -8.21 -15.22
C GLU A 61 13.12 -8.96 -14.96
N ASP A 62 13.39 -9.40 -13.72
CA ASP A 62 14.59 -10.17 -13.41
C ASP A 62 14.61 -11.52 -14.17
N GLU A 63 15.75 -11.87 -14.75
CA GLU A 63 15.87 -13.06 -15.61
C GLU A 63 15.58 -14.39 -14.89
N ILE A 64 15.83 -14.46 -13.58
CA ILE A 64 15.72 -15.69 -12.80
C ILE A 64 14.46 -15.66 -11.93
N LEU A 65 14.25 -14.57 -11.20
CA LEU A 65 13.15 -14.42 -10.25
C LEU A 65 11.89 -13.80 -10.86
N GLY A 66 11.98 -13.16 -12.02
CA GLY A 66 10.85 -12.48 -12.68
C GLY A 66 9.58 -13.33 -12.73
N PRO A 67 9.62 -14.59 -13.19
CA PRO A 67 8.43 -15.46 -13.21
C PRO A 67 7.80 -15.69 -11.82
N ALA A 68 8.61 -15.80 -10.78
CA ALA A 68 8.11 -15.96 -9.41
C ALA A 68 7.53 -14.65 -8.87
N ILE A 69 8.14 -13.52 -9.19
CA ILE A 69 7.72 -12.18 -8.78
C ILE A 69 6.41 -11.80 -9.47
N VAL A 70 6.26 -12.08 -10.77
CA VAL A 70 4.99 -11.90 -11.51
C VAL A 70 3.87 -12.74 -10.87
N ALA A 71 4.16 -13.96 -10.42
CA ALA A 71 3.17 -14.78 -9.72
C ALA A 71 2.80 -14.20 -8.32
N MET A 72 3.75 -13.53 -7.65
CA MET A 72 3.48 -12.79 -6.41
C MET A 72 2.65 -11.53 -6.68
N GLU A 73 2.99 -10.76 -7.70
CA GLU A 73 2.26 -9.57 -8.17
C GLU A 73 0.82 -9.90 -8.52
N THR A 74 0.58 -10.99 -9.26
CA THR A 74 -0.79 -11.44 -9.59
C THR A 74 -1.63 -11.71 -8.33
N LYS A 75 -1.02 -12.29 -7.28
CA LYS A 75 -1.71 -12.47 -5.99
C LYS A 75 -1.90 -11.16 -5.26
N PHE A 76 -0.89 -10.28 -5.30
CA PHE A 76 -0.93 -8.96 -4.70
C PHE A 76 -2.06 -8.12 -5.27
N GLU A 77 -2.13 -8.00 -6.60
CA GLU A 77 -3.21 -7.33 -7.33
C GLU A 77 -4.56 -7.90 -6.95
N LYS A 78 -4.72 -9.22 -6.86
CA LYS A 78 -6.00 -9.81 -6.45
C LYS A 78 -6.52 -9.31 -5.11
N TYR A 79 -5.64 -9.04 -4.15
CA TYR A 79 -6.04 -8.51 -2.83
C TYR A 79 -6.24 -7.00 -2.82
N TRP A 80 -5.52 -6.27 -3.67
CA TRP A 80 -5.46 -4.81 -3.65
C TRP A 80 -6.12 -4.14 -4.86
N TYR A 81 -6.72 -4.91 -5.77
CA TYR A 81 -7.42 -4.44 -6.96
C TYR A 81 -8.49 -3.40 -6.61
N GLU A 82 -9.22 -3.66 -5.53
CA GLU A 82 -10.15 -2.70 -4.95
C GLU A 82 -9.67 -2.35 -3.54
N ILE A 83 -9.17 -1.12 -3.34
CA ILE A 83 -8.79 -0.65 -2.00
C ILE A 83 -10.03 -0.55 -1.10
N PRO A 84 -10.07 -1.25 0.04
CA PRO A 84 -11.17 -1.12 0.99
C PRO A 84 -11.35 0.32 1.46
N PHE A 85 -12.59 0.80 1.45
CA PHE A 85 -12.92 2.18 1.86
C PHE A 85 -12.39 2.54 3.25
N LEU A 86 -12.35 1.57 4.19
CA LEU A 86 -11.83 1.79 5.54
C LEU A 86 -10.34 2.17 5.55
N TYR A 87 -9.54 1.61 4.65
CA TYR A 87 -8.12 1.94 4.53
C TYR A 87 -7.93 3.32 3.92
N ALA A 88 -8.68 3.65 2.87
CA ALA A 88 -8.72 4.98 2.30
C ALA A 88 -9.12 6.04 3.34
N LEU A 89 -10.16 5.76 4.13
CA LEU A 89 -10.64 6.63 5.20
C LEU A 89 -9.57 6.80 6.29
N GLY A 90 -8.88 5.73 6.68
CA GLY A 90 -7.79 5.79 7.66
C GLY A 90 -6.67 6.74 7.22
N VAL A 91 -6.30 6.70 5.94
CA VAL A 91 -5.31 7.62 5.35
C VAL A 91 -5.83 9.05 5.29
N ILE A 92 -7.08 9.27 4.83
CA ILE A 92 -7.68 10.60 4.70
C ILE A 92 -7.80 11.31 6.06
N ILE A 93 -8.13 10.57 7.11
CA ILE A 93 -8.28 11.12 8.48
C ILE A 93 -6.91 11.52 9.07
N ASP A 94 -5.80 10.97 8.58
CA ASP A 94 -4.48 11.43 8.99
C ASP A 94 -4.24 12.86 8.47
N PRO A 95 -4.09 13.86 9.36
CA PRO A 95 -3.97 15.26 8.96
C PRO A 95 -2.70 15.56 8.16
N ARG A 96 -1.71 14.64 8.17
CA ARG A 96 -0.47 14.76 7.40
C ARG A 96 -0.65 14.35 5.94
N VAL A 97 -1.56 13.41 5.67
CA VAL A 97 -1.72 12.79 4.34
C VAL A 97 -2.93 13.39 3.62
N LYS A 98 -4.08 13.42 4.28
CA LYS A 98 -5.35 13.96 3.74
C LYS A 98 -5.77 13.27 2.42
N LEU A 99 -6.78 13.83 1.76
CA LEU A 99 -7.27 13.31 0.48
C LEU A 99 -6.21 13.40 -0.64
N SER A 100 -5.47 14.50 -0.73
CA SER A 100 -4.43 14.69 -1.75
C SER A 100 -3.31 13.66 -1.64
N GLY A 101 -2.94 13.28 -0.42
CA GLY A 101 -1.93 12.24 -0.19
C GLY A 101 -2.45 10.87 -0.60
N LEU A 102 -3.71 10.54 -0.33
CA LEU A 102 -4.34 9.31 -0.83
C LEU A 102 -4.32 9.25 -2.37
N GLU A 103 -4.71 10.34 -3.04
CA GLU A 103 -4.68 10.42 -4.51
C GLU A 103 -3.27 10.14 -5.04
N THR A 104 -2.25 10.75 -4.41
CA THR A 104 -0.83 10.53 -4.76
C THR A 104 -0.41 9.06 -4.55
N LEU A 105 -0.81 8.42 -3.46
CA LEU A 105 -0.50 7.00 -3.21
C LEU A 105 -1.17 6.07 -4.22
N LEU A 106 -2.40 6.38 -4.63
CA LEU A 106 -3.11 5.60 -5.65
C LEU A 106 -2.52 5.80 -7.05
N ASP A 107 -1.97 6.97 -7.34
CA ASP A 107 -1.19 7.21 -8.57
C ASP A 107 0.08 6.34 -8.61
N TYR A 108 0.82 6.23 -7.50
CA TYR A 108 1.95 5.30 -7.43
C TYR A 108 1.55 3.84 -7.63
N LEU A 109 0.42 3.41 -7.04
CA LEU A 109 -0.10 2.05 -7.25
C LEU A 109 -0.52 1.81 -8.70
N ARG A 110 -1.13 2.80 -9.36
CA ARG A 110 -1.45 2.74 -10.78
C ARG A 110 -0.19 2.54 -11.61
N GLU A 111 0.88 3.28 -11.32
CA GLU A 111 2.15 3.17 -12.05
C GLU A 111 2.83 1.80 -11.84
N ASN A 112 2.79 1.26 -10.62
CA ASN A 112 3.43 -0.01 -10.31
C ASN A 112 2.67 -1.22 -10.84
N LEU A 113 1.34 -1.23 -10.71
CA LEU A 113 0.49 -2.40 -11.01
C LEU A 113 -0.26 -2.27 -12.35
N SER A 114 -0.17 -1.13 -13.04
CA SER A 114 -0.96 -0.85 -14.25
C SER A 114 -2.49 -0.99 -14.03
N VAL A 115 -2.96 -0.77 -12.80
CA VAL A 115 -4.39 -0.80 -12.42
C VAL A 115 -4.94 0.62 -12.34
N ASP A 116 -6.10 0.87 -12.95
CA ASP A 116 -6.75 2.19 -12.89
C ASP A 116 -7.61 2.36 -11.62
N TYR A 117 -7.19 3.28 -10.74
CA TYR A 117 -7.89 3.64 -9.51
C TYR A 117 -8.75 4.91 -9.65
N SER A 118 -8.85 5.54 -10.83
CA SER A 118 -9.54 6.83 -11.01
C SER A 118 -11.02 6.81 -10.61
N ALA A 119 -11.73 5.76 -11.00
CA ALA A 119 -13.13 5.54 -10.61
C ALA A 119 -13.27 5.35 -9.09
N GLN A 120 -12.32 4.61 -8.48
CA GLN A 120 -12.30 4.37 -7.05
C GLN A 120 -12.02 5.64 -6.24
N VAL A 121 -11.11 6.51 -6.70
CA VAL A 121 -10.88 7.83 -6.07
C VAL A 121 -12.18 8.63 -6.02
N THR A 122 -12.92 8.65 -7.12
CA THR A 122 -14.21 9.36 -7.21
C THR A 122 -15.26 8.79 -6.25
N ASP A 123 -15.34 7.45 -6.16
CA ASP A 123 -16.23 6.76 -5.23
C ASP A 123 -15.85 7.01 -3.76
N ILE A 124 -14.56 6.94 -3.41
CA ILE A 124 -14.05 7.27 -2.07
C ILE A 124 -14.41 8.71 -1.71
N ARG A 125 -14.21 9.66 -2.63
CA ARG A 125 -14.54 11.07 -2.41
C ARG A 125 -16.04 11.24 -2.14
N THR A 126 -16.89 10.59 -2.92
CA THR A 126 -18.35 10.61 -2.74
C THR A 126 -18.75 10.03 -1.38
N LYS A 127 -18.26 8.83 -1.04
CA LYS A 127 -18.51 8.18 0.24
C LYS A 127 -18.03 9.02 1.43
N LEU A 128 -16.88 9.67 1.31
CA LEU A 128 -16.36 10.58 2.33
C LEU A 128 -17.33 11.75 2.56
N PHE A 129 -17.79 12.39 1.48
CA PHE A 129 -18.78 13.47 1.58
C PHE A 129 -20.12 13.00 2.15
N ASP A 130 -20.57 11.79 1.84
CA ASP A 130 -21.81 11.22 2.37
C ASP A 130 -21.71 10.94 3.89
N VAL A 131 -20.59 10.35 4.33
CA VAL A 131 -20.30 10.13 5.75
C VAL A 131 -20.29 11.47 6.48
N PHE A 132 -19.61 12.46 5.90
CA PHE A 132 -19.52 13.80 6.46
C PHE A 132 -20.89 14.49 6.56
N SER A 133 -21.66 14.50 5.47
CA SER A 133 -23.01 15.09 5.43
C SER A 133 -23.96 14.44 6.44
N THR A 134 -23.81 13.13 6.64
CA THR A 134 -24.59 12.39 7.64
C THR A 134 -24.18 12.79 9.06
N TYR A 135 -22.89 12.98 9.31
CA TYR A 135 -22.40 13.49 10.59
C TYR A 135 -22.91 14.91 10.85
N GLU A 136 -22.76 15.83 9.90
CA GLU A 136 -23.22 17.23 10.03
C GLU A 136 -24.73 17.30 10.27
N ARG A 137 -25.53 16.50 9.57
CA ARG A 137 -26.98 16.45 9.80
C ARG A 137 -27.33 16.02 11.23
N ARG A 138 -26.54 15.12 11.84
CA ARG A 138 -26.79 14.59 13.18
C ARG A 138 -26.21 15.46 14.30
N TYR A 139 -25.07 16.10 14.06
CA TYR A 139 -24.27 16.75 15.12
C TYR A 139 -23.82 18.19 14.77
N GLY A 140 -24.09 18.69 13.57
CA GLY A 140 -23.63 19.98 13.06
C GLY A 140 -24.23 21.21 13.76
N GLY A 141 -25.23 21.02 14.62
CA GLY A 141 -25.73 22.06 15.53
C GLY A 141 -24.88 22.24 16.80
N VAL A 142 -23.85 21.41 17.03
CA VAL A 142 -23.12 21.34 18.31
C VAL A 142 -21.69 21.89 18.22
N ASP A 143 -21.06 22.03 17.05
CA ASP A 143 -19.63 22.43 17.01
C ASP A 143 -19.18 23.22 15.77
N VAL A 144 -18.64 24.42 16.01
CA VAL A 144 -18.07 25.35 15.03
C VAL A 144 -16.65 24.95 14.62
N GLN A 145 -15.93 24.19 15.45
CA GLN A 145 -14.55 23.76 15.17
C GLN A 145 -14.46 22.68 14.08
N LEU A 146 -15.49 21.85 13.96
CA LEU A 146 -15.51 20.77 12.98
C LEU A 146 -15.45 21.31 11.54
N LYS A 147 -16.22 22.36 11.23
CA LYS A 147 -16.26 23.05 9.92
C LYS A 147 -14.87 23.46 9.44
N GLN A 148 -13.99 23.89 10.35
CA GLN A 148 -12.62 24.28 10.04
C GLN A 148 -11.66 23.11 9.83
N ILE A 149 -11.90 21.96 10.47
CA ILE A 149 -11.11 20.74 10.24
C ILE A 149 -11.44 20.16 8.86
N ILE A 150 -12.71 20.16 8.46
CA ILE A 150 -13.16 19.63 7.15
C ILE A 150 -12.59 20.45 5.99
N ALA A 151 -12.64 21.78 6.08
CA ALA A 151 -12.06 22.67 5.08
C ALA A 151 -10.53 22.51 4.91
N ARG A 152 -9.88 21.80 5.85
CA ARG A 152 -8.45 21.51 5.80
C ARG A 152 -8.13 20.07 5.37
N CYS A 153 -9.10 19.16 5.40
CA CYS A 153 -8.94 17.75 5.00
C CYS A 153 -9.39 17.46 3.56
N VAL A 154 -10.28 18.31 3.02
CA VAL A 154 -10.70 18.32 1.60
C VAL A 154 -9.76 19.17 0.77
#